data_AF-A0AAW7I046-F1
#
_entry.id   AF-A0AAW7I046-F1
#
_cell.length_a   1.000
_cell.length_b   1.000
_cell.length_c   1.000
_cell.angle_alpha   90.00
_cell.angle_beta   90.00
_cell.angle_gamma   90.00
#
_symmetry.space_group_name_H-M   'P 1'
#
loop_
_entity.id
_entity.type
_entity.pdbx_description
1 polymer ?
#
loop_
_entity_poly.entity_id
_entity_poly.type
_entity_poly.pdbx_seq_one_letter_code
_entity_poly.pdbx_strand_id
1 'polypeptide(L)'
;MKLLSSILISCALFSGIAQASSSQAWNEQRQQMLKACLTASQFKNAHARGKPAEFDDQAGMSALLIEGVYPQKHMQQRTGTELCLYDRQHQRAFVSEWSPEAK
;
A
#
# COMPACT_ATOMS: atom_id res chain seq x y z
N MET A 1 -23.60 44.44 -12.63
CA MET A 1 -22.28 44.55 -11.94
C MET A 1 -22.36 44.14 -10.47
N LYS A 2 -23.30 44.66 -9.65
CA LYS A 2 -23.42 44.31 -8.22
C LYS A 2 -23.67 42.81 -7.94
N LEU A 3 -24.52 42.15 -8.74
CA LEU A 3 -24.83 40.72 -8.60
C LEU A 3 -23.62 39.81 -8.93
N LEU A 4 -22.79 40.21 -9.89
CA LEU A 4 -21.57 39.47 -10.26
C LEU A 4 -20.52 39.55 -9.14
N SER A 5 -20.38 40.72 -8.49
CA SER A 5 -19.51 40.87 -7.32
C SER A 5 -19.98 40.04 -6.12
N SER A 6 -21.30 39.95 -5.88
CA SER A 6 -21.84 39.12 -4.78
C SER A 6 -21.60 37.61 -4.99
N ILE A 7 -21.70 37.13 -6.24
CA ILE A 7 -21.43 35.72 -6.57
C ILE A 7 -19.95 35.40 -6.36
N LEU A 8 -19.05 36.27 -6.83
CA LEU A 8 -17.60 36.10 -6.65
C LEU A 8 -17.19 36.05 -5.17
N ILE A 9 -17.80 36.89 -4.32
CA ILE A 9 -17.56 36.87 -2.88
C ILE A 9 -18.05 35.57 -2.23
N SER A 10 -19.20 35.02 -2.66
CA SER A 10 -19.68 33.74 -2.14
C SER A 10 -18.78 32.56 -2.51
N CYS A 11 -18.21 32.54 -3.72
CA CYS A 11 -17.32 31.46 -4.15
C CYS A 11 -15.99 31.46 -3.37
N ALA A 12 -15.48 32.64 -2.99
CA ALA A 12 -14.27 32.79 -2.20
C ALA A 12 -14.39 32.27 -0.75
N LEU A 13 -15.62 32.13 -0.23
CA LEU A 13 -15.85 31.56 1.11
C LEU A 13 -15.83 30.02 1.13
N PHE A 14 -15.95 29.36 -0.04
CA PHE A 14 -15.88 27.90 -0.16
C PHE A 14 -14.52 27.36 -0.59
N SER A 15 -13.56 28.23 -0.91
CA SER A 15 -12.24 27.84 -1.47
C SER A 15 -11.22 27.30 -0.44
N GLY A 16 -11.65 26.81 0.73
CA GLY A 16 -10.78 26.81 1.91
C GLY A 16 -10.73 25.57 2.79
N ILE A 17 -10.86 24.35 2.27
CA ILE A 17 -10.33 23.19 2.99
C ILE A 17 -9.72 22.19 2.00
N ALA A 18 -8.41 22.28 1.79
CA ALA A 18 -7.66 21.20 1.17
C ALA A 18 -7.69 20.00 2.14
N GLN A 19 -8.65 19.10 1.94
CA GLN A 19 -8.74 17.85 2.68
C GLN A 19 -7.62 16.94 2.20
N ALA A 20 -6.47 17.00 2.87
CA ALA A 20 -5.49 15.94 2.77
C ALA A 20 -6.12 14.65 3.31
N SER A 21 -5.75 13.49 2.75
CA SER A 21 -6.22 12.19 3.24
C SER A 21 -5.97 12.07 4.75
N SER A 22 -7.00 11.65 5.48
CA SER A 22 -6.93 11.52 6.94
C SER A 22 -5.97 10.40 7.34
N SER A 23 -5.43 10.47 8.56
CA SER A 23 -4.61 9.39 9.12
C SER A 23 -5.34 8.05 9.14
N GLN A 24 -6.66 8.09 9.34
CA GLN A 24 -7.54 6.92 9.27
C GLN A 24 -7.56 6.32 7.86
N ALA A 25 -7.76 7.13 6.81
CA ALA A 25 -7.78 6.66 5.42
C ALA A 25 -6.44 5.99 5.03
N TRP A 26 -5.32 6.58 5.44
CA TRP A 26 -3.99 5.99 5.23
C TRP A 26 -3.83 4.66 5.98
N ASN A 27 -4.38 4.54 7.18
CA ASN A 27 -4.32 3.29 7.93
C ASN A 27 -5.18 2.19 7.29
N GLU A 28 -6.40 2.51 6.88
CA GLU A 28 -7.30 1.57 6.19
C GLU A 28 -6.68 1.04 4.90
N GLN A 29 -6.12 1.92 4.07
CA GLN A 29 -5.39 1.52 2.85
C GLN A 29 -4.22 0.59 3.17
N ARG A 30 -3.43 0.89 4.20
CA ARG A 30 -2.30 0.04 4.62
C ARG A 30 -2.75 -1.34 5.10
N GLN A 31 -3.85 -1.41 5.84
CA GLN A 31 -4.42 -2.69 6.27
C GLN A 31 -4.93 -3.52 5.09
N GLN A 32 -5.55 -2.87 4.10
CA GLN A 32 -5.99 -3.53 2.88
C GLN A 32 -4.80 -4.10 2.08
N MET A 33 -3.75 -3.30 1.89
CA MET A 33 -2.50 -3.74 1.26
C MET A 33 -1.89 -4.92 2.01
N LEU A 34 -1.75 -4.82 3.34
CA LEU A 34 -1.21 -5.89 4.17
C LEU A 34 -2.00 -7.19 3.99
N LYS A 35 -3.32 -7.12 4.06
CA LYS A 35 -4.19 -8.28 3.87
C LYS A 35 -4.01 -8.90 2.48
N ALA A 36 -3.96 -8.08 1.42
CA ALA A 36 -3.78 -8.55 0.06
C ALA A 36 -2.41 -9.25 -0.11
N CYS A 37 -1.34 -8.63 0.39
CA CYS A 37 0.00 -9.19 0.35
C CYS A 37 0.13 -10.52 1.10
N LEU A 38 -0.41 -10.60 2.33
CA LEU A 38 -0.38 -11.84 3.11
C LEU A 38 -1.24 -12.94 2.49
N THR A 39 -2.32 -12.59 1.79
CA THR A 39 -3.17 -13.55 1.07
C THR A 39 -2.47 -14.08 -0.19
N ALA A 40 -1.66 -13.26 -0.85
CA ALA A 40 -0.89 -13.66 -2.02
C ALA A 40 0.31 -14.56 -1.64
N SER A 41 0.92 -14.34 -0.47
CA SER A 41 2.01 -15.16 0.05
C SER A 41 1.58 -16.60 0.35
N GLN A 42 2.49 -17.54 0.09
CA GLN A 42 2.29 -18.96 0.44
C GLN A 42 2.98 -19.34 1.77
N PHE A 43 3.63 -18.39 2.44
CA PHE A 43 4.33 -18.68 3.68
C PHE A 43 3.38 -19.06 4.82
N LYS A 44 3.85 -19.97 5.68
CA LYS A 44 3.28 -20.17 7.01
C LYS A 44 3.74 -19.04 7.91
N ASN A 45 2.84 -18.55 8.77
CA ASN A 45 3.10 -17.44 9.70
C ASN A 45 3.63 -16.19 8.99
N ALA A 46 3.13 -15.92 7.77
CA ALA A 46 3.48 -14.75 6.99
C ALA A 46 3.14 -13.46 7.75
N HIS A 47 4.07 -12.51 7.78
CA HIS A 47 3.89 -11.21 8.42
C HIS A 47 4.73 -10.14 7.73
N ALA A 48 4.35 -8.87 7.92
CA ALA A 48 5.09 -7.75 7.36
C ALA A 48 6.49 -7.63 8.01
N ARG A 49 7.51 -7.50 7.18
CA ARG A 49 8.88 -7.18 7.56
C ARG A 49 9.11 -5.68 7.41
N GLY A 50 8.47 -4.90 8.29
CA GLY A 50 8.62 -3.44 8.36
C GLY A 50 7.48 -2.65 7.73
N LYS A 51 7.75 -1.39 7.38
CA LYS A 51 6.79 -0.47 6.76
C LYS A 51 6.78 -0.64 5.24
N PRO A 52 5.65 -0.39 4.56
CA PRO A 52 5.64 -0.35 3.10
C PRO A 52 6.47 0.82 2.56
N ALA A 53 7.06 0.61 1.40
CA ALA A 53 7.55 1.67 0.54
C ALA A 53 6.39 2.13 -0.36
N GLU A 54 5.97 3.37 -0.18
CA GLU A 54 4.93 3.99 -1.01
C GLU A 54 5.59 4.65 -2.22
N PHE A 55 5.10 4.34 -3.43
CA PHE A 55 5.49 5.05 -4.64
C PHE A 55 4.45 6.12 -4.97
N ASP A 56 4.85 7.10 -5.77
CA ASP A 56 3.92 8.10 -6.28
C ASP A 56 2.81 7.48 -7.16
N ASP A 57 1.83 8.30 -7.49
CA ASP A 57 0.66 7.89 -8.27
C ASP A 57 0.98 7.58 -9.73
N GLN A 58 2.17 7.94 -10.24
CA GLN A 58 2.59 7.53 -11.59
C GLN A 58 2.91 6.05 -11.63
N ALA A 59 3.56 5.54 -10.57
CA ALA A 59 3.75 4.11 -10.42
C ALA A 59 2.44 3.42 -10.01
N GLY A 60 1.63 4.04 -9.16
CA GLY A 60 0.36 3.48 -8.68
C GLY A 60 0.51 2.27 -7.75
N MET A 61 1.73 2.01 -7.26
CA MET A 61 2.10 0.81 -6.51
C MET A 61 2.55 1.13 -5.08
N SER A 62 2.37 0.17 -4.18
CA SER A 62 3.03 0.12 -2.88
C SER A 62 3.84 -1.18 -2.79
N ALA A 63 5.01 -1.15 -2.16
CA ALA A 63 5.83 -2.35 -1.96
C ALA A 63 5.95 -2.70 -0.47
N LEU A 64 5.90 -3.98 -0.14
CA LEU A 64 6.04 -4.48 1.23
C LEU A 64 6.89 -5.74 1.25
N LEU A 65 7.91 -5.78 2.11
CA LEU A 65 8.60 -7.03 2.40
C LEU A 65 7.76 -7.85 3.37
N ILE A 66 7.57 -9.12 3.06
CA ILE A 66 6.93 -10.12 3.93
C ILE A 66 7.98 -11.13 4.34
N GLU A 67 7.92 -11.57 5.59
CA GLU A 67 8.69 -12.69 6.11
C GLU A 67 7.77 -13.83 6.54
N GLY A 68 8.22 -15.06 6.40
CA GLY A 68 7.49 -16.23 6.85
C GLY A 68 8.25 -17.53 6.59
N VAL A 69 7.59 -18.67 6.81
CA VAL A 69 8.23 -19.99 6.69
C VAL A 69 7.73 -20.72 5.45
N TYR A 70 8.65 -21.25 4.64
CA TYR A 70 8.28 -22.06 3.47
C TYR A 70 7.44 -23.28 3.88
N PRO A 71 6.24 -23.48 3.31
CA PRO A 71 5.41 -24.65 3.62
C PRO A 71 5.97 -25.96 3.03
N GLN A 72 6.84 -25.89 2.03
CA GLN A 72 7.35 -27.05 1.31
C GLN A 72 8.31 -27.87 2.19
N LYS A 73 8.09 -29.20 2.27
CA LYS A 73 8.89 -30.10 3.13
C LYS A 73 10.40 -30.04 2.85
N HIS A 74 10.79 -29.94 1.58
CA HIS A 74 12.20 -29.91 1.18
C HIS A 74 12.94 -28.62 1.61
N MET A 75 12.19 -27.57 1.98
CA MET A 75 12.76 -26.33 2.50
C MET A 75 13.07 -26.39 3.99
N GLN A 76 12.81 -27.51 4.68
CA GLN A 76 13.20 -27.75 6.08
C GLN A 76 12.81 -26.64 7.05
N GLN A 77 11.59 -26.09 6.91
CA GLN A 77 11.08 -24.98 7.74
C GLN A 77 11.96 -23.71 7.69
N ARG A 78 12.70 -23.51 6.60
CA ARG A 78 13.48 -22.30 6.38
C ARG A 78 12.57 -21.07 6.34
N THR A 79 13.06 -19.98 6.92
CA THR A 79 12.45 -18.65 6.79
C THR A 79 12.81 -18.06 5.43
N GLY A 80 11.84 -17.43 4.77
CA GLY A 80 12.02 -16.72 3.51
C GLY A 80 11.55 -15.27 3.62
N THR A 81 11.98 -14.45 2.67
CA THR A 81 11.45 -13.10 2.45
C THR A 81 10.83 -13.04 1.05
N GLU A 82 9.67 -12.39 0.94
CA GLU A 82 9.03 -12.07 -0.32
C GLU A 82 8.89 -10.55 -0.45
N LEU A 83 9.08 -10.04 -1.68
CA LEU A 83 8.65 -8.70 -2.06
C LEU A 83 7.20 -8.79 -2.55
N CYS A 84 6.29 -8.13 -1.85
CA CYS A 84 4.94 -7.87 -2.34
C CYS A 84 4.88 -6.53 -3.06
N LEU A 85 4.29 -6.52 -4.25
CA LEU A 85 3.84 -5.32 -4.94
C LEU A 85 2.31 -5.27 -4.90
N TYR A 86 1.76 -4.17 -4.40
CA TYR A 86 0.34 -3.92 -4.33
C TYR A 86 -0.06 -2.82 -5.30
N ASP A 87 -0.89 -3.18 -6.27
CA ASP A 87 -1.53 -2.26 -7.21
C ASP A 87 -2.69 -1.55 -6.51
N ARG A 88 -2.53 -0.24 -6.27
CA ARG A 88 -3.51 0.57 -5.53
C ARG A 88 -4.80 0.77 -6.33
N GLN A 89 -4.72 0.78 -7.66
CA GLN A 89 -5.86 0.99 -8.55
C GLN A 89 -6.72 -0.28 -8.66
N HIS A 90 -6.08 -1.44 -8.86
CA HIS A 90 -6.78 -2.72 -9.03
C HIS A 90 -6.97 -3.49 -7.72
N GLN A 91 -6.37 -3.01 -6.63
CA GLN A 91 -6.41 -3.65 -5.30
C GLN A 91 -5.89 -5.09 -5.33
N ARG A 92 -4.82 -5.33 -6.10
CA ARG A 92 -4.21 -6.65 -6.31
C ARG A 92 -2.79 -6.69 -5.79
N ALA A 93 -2.42 -7.81 -5.19
CA ALA A 93 -1.06 -8.05 -4.71
C ALA A 93 -0.37 -9.12 -5.57
N PHE A 94 0.93 -8.93 -5.79
CA PHE A 94 1.83 -9.84 -6.47
C PHE A 94 3.03 -10.07 -5.58
N VAL A 95 3.42 -11.33 -5.37
CA VAL A 95 4.57 -11.68 -4.53
C VAL A 95 5.65 -12.36 -5.35
N SER A 96 6.90 -12.05 -5.04
CA SER A 96 8.08 -12.74 -5.56
C SER A 96 9.07 -12.96 -4.44
N GLU A 97 9.83 -14.06 -4.52
CA GLU A 97 10.95 -14.28 -3.60
C GLU A 97 11.92 -13.10 -3.66
N TRP A 98 12.41 -12.71 -2.48
CA TRP A 98 13.37 -11.62 -2.31
C TRP A 98 14.57 -12.12 -1.52
N SER A 99 15.75 -12.11 -2.16
CA SER A 99 17.04 -12.30 -1.49
C SER A 99 17.91 -11.07 -1.77
N PRO A 100 18.32 -10.31 -0.73
CA PRO A 100 19.20 -9.16 -0.93
C PRO A 100 20.61 -9.55 -1.39
N GLU A 101 20.97 -10.84 -1.29
CA GLU A 101 22.25 -11.40 -1.74
C GLU A 101 22.19 -12.03 -3.13
N ALA A 102 21.02 -12.06 -3.77
CA ALA A 102 20.89 -12.56 -5.14
C ALA A 102 21.68 -11.65 -6.09
N LYS A 103 22.63 -12.25 -6.82
CA LYS A 103 23.45 -11.58 -7.83
C LYS A 103 22.82 -11.69 -9.21
#